data_AF-A0A9C9KVL2-F1
#
_entry.id   AF-A0A9C9KVL2-F1
#
_cell.length_a   1.000
_cell.length_b   1.000
_cell.length_c   1.000
_cell.angle_alpha   90.00
_cell.angle_beta   90.00
_cell.angle_gamma   90.00
#
_symmetry.space_group_name_H-M   'P 1'
#
loop_
_entity.id
_entity.type
_entity.pdbx_description
1 polymer ?
#
loop_
_entity_poly.entity_id
_entity_poly.type
_entity_poly.pdbx_seq_one_letter_code
_entity_poly.pdbx_strand_id
1 'polypeptide(L)' 'MTYTGKILRVNLTDGKASPEPLNQEWTRDYLGGKGLSIKYLFEELPPGVKPLSEDNKLI' A
#
# COMPACT_ATOMS: atom_id res chain seq x y z
N MET A 1 -1.51 -19.64 -8.44
CA MET A 1 -1.82 -18.55 -7.49
C MET A 1 -0.51 -17.92 -7.06
N THR A 2 -0.18 -16.74 -7.58
CA THR A 2 1.16 -16.13 -7.43
C THR A 2 1.26 -15.17 -6.23
N TYR A 3 0.13 -14.85 -5.57
CA TYR A 3 0.05 -13.94 -4.43
C TYR A 3 -0.39 -14.65 -3.15
N THR A 4 0.19 -14.28 -2.01
CA THR A 4 -0.23 -14.71 -0.66
C THR A 4 -1.62 -14.18 -0.27
N GLY A 5 -2.14 -13.19 -1.00
CA GLY A 5 -3.48 -12.64 -0.78
C GLY A 5 -3.60 -11.74 0.45
N LYS A 6 -2.47 -11.29 1.03
CA LYS A 6 -2.41 -10.39 2.18
C LYS A 6 -1.35 -9.33 1.99
N ILE A 7 -1.58 -8.16 2.59
CA ILE A 7 -0.60 -7.09 2.76
C ILE A 7 -0.40 -6.85 4.26
N LEU A 8 0.78 -6.41 4.66
CA LEU A 8 1.05 -5.99 6.03
C LEU A 8 0.99 -4.47 6.09
N ARG A 9 0.12 -3.93 6.95
CA ARG A 9 0.08 -2.50 7.28
C ARG A 9 0.90 -2.27 8.53
N VAL A 10 1.86 -1.36 8.45
CA VAL A 10 2.70 -0.96 9.59
C VAL A 10 2.58 0.53 9.78
N ASN A 11 2.23 0.95 10.99
CA ASN A 11 2.30 2.34 11.42
C ASN A 11 3.51 2.48 12.37
N LEU A 12 4.50 3.27 11.94
CA LEU A 12 5.73 3.47 12.70
C LEU A 12 5.57 4.47 13.84
N THR A 13 4.57 5.36 13.78
CA THR A 13 4.29 6.35 14.84
C THR A 13 3.75 5.69 16.10
N ASP A 14 2.88 4.68 15.96
CA ASP A 14 2.30 3.95 17.11
C ASP A 14 2.83 2.51 17.26
N GLY A 15 3.73 2.08 16.38
CA GLY A 15 4.39 0.78 16.42
C GLY A 15 3.48 -0.42 16.12
N LYS A 16 2.30 -0.21 15.50
CA LYS A 16 1.36 -1.30 15.21
C LYS A 16 1.58 -1.92 13.84
N ALA A 17 1.37 -3.22 13.77
CA ALA A 17 1.34 -3.97 12.52
C ALA A 17 0.08 -4.84 12.45
N SER A 18 -0.62 -4.82 11.31
CA SER A 18 -1.81 -5.63 11.09
C SER A 18 -1.89 -6.18 9.66
N PRO A 19 -2.35 -7.43 9.47
CA PRO A 19 -2.59 -7.96 8.13
C PRO A 19 -3.91 -7.41 7.57
N GLU A 20 -3.90 -7.08 6.28
CA GLU A 20 -5.08 -6.71 5.51
C GLU A 20 -5.21 -7.64 4.30
N PRO A 21 -6.43 -8.07 3.90
CA PRO A 21 -6.63 -8.83 2.67
C PRO A 21 -6.17 -8.03 1.44
N LEU A 22 -5.44 -8.68 0.54
CA LEU A 22 -5.03 -8.08 -0.73
C LEU A 22 -6.25 -7.80 -1.60
N ASN A 23 -6.34 -6.59 -2.16
CA ASN A 23 -7.38 -6.26 -3.11
C ASN A 23 -7.18 -7.05 -4.42
N GLN A 24 -8.05 -8.05 -4.64
CA GLN A 24 -7.96 -8.95 -5.78
C GLN A 24 -8.30 -8.26 -7.10
N GLU A 25 -9.14 -7.24 -7.09
CA GLU A 25 -9.49 -6.47 -8.28
C GLU A 25 -8.27 -5.67 -8.76
N TRP A 26 -7.62 -4.94 -7.86
CA TRP A 26 -6.42 -4.19 -8.22
C TRP A 26 -5.26 -5.11 -8.62
N THR A 27 -5.18 -6.31 -8.05
CA THR A 27 -4.17 -7.29 -8.45
C THR A 27 -4.38 -7.77 -9.89
N ARG A 28 -5.64 -7.88 -10.35
CA ARG A 28 -5.96 -8.21 -11.74
C ARG A 28 -5.66 -7.04 -12.69
N ASP A 29 -6.03 -5.83 -12.30
CA ASP A 29 -5.94 -4.66 -13.17
C ASP A 29 -4.50 -4.11 -13.27
N TYR A 30 -3.71 -4.24 -12.21
CA TYR A 30 -2.38 -3.63 -12.10
C TYR A 30 -1.24 -4.65 -11.97
N LEU A 31 -1.53 -5.94 -12.16
CA LEU A 31 -0.56 -7.05 -12.29
C LEU A 31 0.37 -7.30 -11.09
N GLY A 32 0.33 -6.49 -10.02
CA GLY A 32 1.20 -6.59 -8.85
C GLY A 32 2.45 -5.70 -8.92
N GLY A 33 3.40 -5.95 -8.00
CA GLY A 33 4.68 -5.24 -7.93
C GLY A 33 4.52 -3.72 -8.03
N LYS A 34 5.28 -3.10 -8.95
CA LYS A 34 5.25 -1.64 -9.18
C LYS A 34 3.85 -1.11 -9.52
N GLY A 35 3.09 -1.82 -10.36
CA GLY A 35 1.77 -1.35 -10.78
C GLY A 35 0.81 -1.26 -9.60
N LEU A 36 0.80 -2.30 -8.77
CA LEU A 36 -0.03 -2.34 -7.58
C LEU A 36 0.44 -1.34 -6.51
N SER A 37 1.75 -1.21 -6.29
CA SER A 37 2.31 -0.20 -5.36
C SER A 37 1.87 1.22 -5.74
N ILE A 38 1.94 1.58 -7.04
CA ILE A 38 1.52 2.90 -7.51
C ILE A 38 0.02 3.10 -7.31
N LYS A 39 -0.82 2.07 -7.55
CA LYS A 39 -2.27 2.17 -7.31
C LYS A 39 -2.59 2.44 -5.83
N TYR A 40 -1.93 1.74 -4.91
CA TYR A 40 -2.08 1.99 -3.47
C TYR A 40 -1.65 3.42 -3.11
N LEU A 41 -0.48 3.87 -3.57
CA LEU A 41 -0.02 5.24 -3.31
C LEU A 41 -1.00 6.29 -3.88
N PHE A 42 -1.51 6.08 -5.09
CA PHE A 42 -2.43 7.01 -5.75
C PHE A 42 -3.76 7.15 -5.00
N GLU A 43 -4.32 6.05 -4.51
CA GLU A 43 -5.59 6.07 -3.76
C GLU A 43 -5.43 6.59 -2.34
N GLU A 44 -4.28 6.36 -1.72
CA GLU A 44 -4.11 6.55 -0.28
C GLU A 44 -3.28 7.78 0.12
N LEU A 45 -2.52 8.38 -0.78
CA LEU A 45 -1.76 9.60 -0.51
C LEU A 45 -2.49 10.83 -1.06
N PRO A 46 -2.87 11.79 -0.20
CA PRO A 46 -3.37 13.07 -0.64
C PRO A 46 -2.37 13.80 -1.56
N PRO A 47 -2.85 14.62 -2.50
CA PRO A 47 -1.97 15.46 -3.30
C PRO A 47 -1.21 16.45 -2.41
N GLY A 48 0.08 16.65 -2.70
CA GLY A 48 0.91 17.63 -2.00
C GLY A 48 1.53 17.17 -0.68
N VAL A 49 1.42 15.89 -0.32
CA VAL A 49 2.16 15.31 0.81
C VAL A 49 3.66 15.55 0.65
N LYS A 50 4.31 15.99 1.73
CA LYS A 50 5.75 16.26 1.72
C LYS A 50 6.52 14.94 1.68
N PRO A 51 7.60 14.81 0.88
CA PRO A 51 8.30 13.53 0.74
C PRO A 51 8.85 12.94 2.05
N LEU A 52 9.17 13.78 3.03
CA LEU A 52 9.79 13.39 4.30
C LEU A 52 8.86 13.58 5.53
N SER A 53 7.56 13.81 5.32
CA SER A 53 6.60 13.86 6.44
C SER A 53 6.13 12.47 6.84
N GLU A 54 5.65 12.34 8.08
CA GLU A 54 5.04 11.11 8.61
C GLU A 54 3.78 10.65 7.84
N ASP A 55 3.09 11.58 7.17
CA ASP A 55 1.94 11.27 6.31
C ASP A 55 2.32 10.53 5.02
N ASN A 56 3.60 10.48 4.67
CA ASN A 56 4.06 9.79 3.47
C ASN A 56 4.05 8.27 3.68
N LYS A 57 3.58 7.53 2.68
CA LYS A 57 3.49 6.07 2.71
C LYS A 57 4.63 5.47 1.89
N LEU A 58 5.32 4.50 2.49
CA LEU A 58 6.36 3.73 1.84
C LEU A 58 5.83 2.32 1.51
N ILE A 59 6.06 1.89 0.26
CA ILE A 59 5.71 0.55 -0.24
C ILE A 59 6.94 -0.04 -0.94
#